data_AF-A0A176UA67-F1
#
_entry.id   AF-A0A176UA67-F1
#
_cell.length_a   1.000
_cell.length_b   1.000
_cell.length_c   1.000
_cell.angle_alpha   90.00
_cell.angle_beta   90.00
_cell.angle_gamma   90.00
#
_symmetry.space_group_name_H-M   'P 1'
#
loop_
_entity.id
_entity.type
_entity.pdbx_description
1 polymer ?
#
loop_
_entity_poly.entity_id
_entity_poly.type
_entity_poly.pdbx_seq_one_letter_code
_entity_poly.pdbx_strand_id
1 'polypeptide(L)' 'AGKGYLTYQRKGRVSVYHPLITKDAYFEQTAVDYSKIWGKGVLKRMAAALIKENELSKNDIQDLKDYLDELDSMGH' A
#
# COMPACT_ATOMS: atom_id res chain seq x y z
N ALA A 1 13.19 -20.35 -7.28
CA ALA A 1 13.10 -18.89 -7.11
C ALA A 1 11.91 -18.43 -7.93
N GLY A 2 10.75 -18.26 -7.31
CA GLY A 2 9.51 -17.86 -7.99
C GLY A 2 9.21 -16.41 -7.65
N LYS A 3 8.74 -15.65 -8.65
CA LYS A 3 8.26 -14.25 -8.56
C LYS A 3 9.30 -13.12 -8.42
N GLY A 4 10.60 -13.40 -8.33
CA GLY A 4 11.65 -12.36 -8.45
C GLY A 4 11.81 -11.39 -7.25
N TYR A 5 11.05 -11.59 -6.16
CA TYR A 5 11.07 -10.70 -4.99
C TYR A 5 12.14 -11.05 -3.95
N LEU A 6 12.71 -12.25 -4.01
CA LEU A 6 13.70 -12.75 -3.07
C LEU A 6 14.91 -13.31 -3.82
N THR A 7 16.10 -12.97 -3.35
CA THR A 7 17.35 -13.67 -3.70
C THR A 7 17.73 -14.62 -2.57
N TYR A 8 18.61 -15.58 -2.84
CA TYR A 8 19.13 -16.46 -1.81
C TYR A 8 20.65 -16.61 -1.91
N GLN A 9 21.30 -16.72 -0.75
CA GLN A 9 22.68 -17.13 -0.63
C GLN A 9 22.75 -18.44 0.15
N ARG A 10 23.54 -19.40 -0.34
CA ARG A 10 23.75 -20.67 0.33
C ARG A 10 24.95 -20.56 1.28
N LYS A 11 24.70 -20.70 2.58
CA LYS A 11 25.75 -20.87 3.61
C LYS A 11 25.71 -22.31 4.10
N GLY A 12 26.56 -23.16 3.51
CA GLY A 12 26.64 -24.59 3.84
C GLY A 12 25.37 -25.36 3.45
N ARG A 13 24.69 -25.95 4.46
CA ARG A 13 23.41 -26.66 4.29
C ARG A 13 22.18 -25.74 4.39
N VAL A 14 22.37 -24.45 4.68
CA VAL A 14 21.28 -23.49 4.88
C VAL A 14 21.22 -22.49 3.72
N SER A 15 20.02 -22.20 3.24
CA SER A 15 19.73 -21.14 2.27
C SER A 15 19.18 -19.93 3.02
N VAL A 16 19.87 -18.79 2.91
CA VAL A 16 19.47 -17.51 3.51
C VAL A 16 18.86 -16.64 2.42
N TYR A 17 17.60 -16.23 2.62
CA TYR A 17 16.85 -15.41 1.65
C TYR A 17 16.95 -13.93 2.01
N HIS A 18 17.14 -13.10 1.00
CA HIS A 18 17.20 -11.64 1.15
C HIS A 18 16.19 -10.99 0.19
N PRO A 19 15.51 -9.91 0.62
CA PRO A 19 14.59 -9.17 -0.25
C PRO A 19 15.36 -8.49 -1.38
N LEU A 20 14.83 -8.60 -2.60
CA LEU A 20 15.33 -7.89 -3.78
C LEU A 20 14.64 -6.54 -3.99
N ILE A 21 13.47 -6.36 -3.37
CA ILE A 21 12.72 -5.11 -3.38
C ILE A 21 12.42 -4.70 -1.94
N THR A 22 12.28 -3.39 -1.72
CA THR A 22 11.85 -2.88 -0.41
C THR A 22 10.38 -3.15 -0.17
N LYS A 23 9.96 -3.13 1.10
CA LYS A 23 8.56 -3.27 1.49
C LYS A 23 7.70 -2.16 0.89
N ASP A 24 8.21 -0.93 0.87
CA ASP A 24 7.49 0.24 0.39
C ASP A 24 7.25 0.16 -1.12
N ALA A 25 8.28 -0.20 -1.90
CA ALA A 25 8.15 -0.39 -3.35
C ALA A 25 7.16 -1.51 -3.70
N TYR A 26 7.13 -2.59 -2.91
CA TYR A 26 6.13 -3.64 -3.08
C TYR A 26 4.71 -3.11 -2.81
N PHE A 27 4.55 -2.34 -1.74
CA PHE A 27 3.26 -1.79 -1.32
C PHE A 27 2.70 -0.82 -2.36
N GLU A 28 3.50 0.12 -2.85
CA GLU A 28 3.10 1.09 -3.88
C GLU A 28 2.65 0.39 -5.17
N GLN A 29 3.45 -0.56 -5.67
CA GLN A 29 3.10 -1.32 -6.87
C GLN A 29 1.80 -2.10 -6.69
N THR A 30 1.64 -2.74 -5.53
CA THR A 30 0.43 -3.52 -5.21
C THR A 30 -0.79 -2.61 -5.08
N ALA A 31 -0.66 -1.41 -4.49
CA ALA A 31 -1.74 -0.44 -4.39
C ALA A 31 -2.22 0.05 -5.76
N VAL A 32 -1.29 0.31 -6.69
CA VAL A 32 -1.62 0.65 -8.09
C VAL A 32 -2.35 -0.51 -8.77
N ASP A 33 -1.90 -1.75 -8.61
CA ASP A 33 -2.56 -2.90 -9.21
C ASP A 33 -3.95 -3.16 -8.60
N TYR A 34 -4.11 -2.98 -7.29
CA TYR A 34 -5.42 -3.03 -6.65
C TYR A 34 -6.35 -1.94 -7.17
N SER A 35 -5.87 -0.72 -7.41
CA SER A 35 -6.69 0.36 -7.98
C SER A 35 -7.25 0.00 -9.37
N LYS A 36 -6.48 -0.73 -10.19
CA LYS A 36 -6.91 -1.22 -11.51
C LYS A 36 -7.99 -2.30 -11.40
N ILE A 37 -7.87 -3.18 -10.41
CA ILE A 37 -8.80 -4.30 -10.19
C ILE A 37 -10.11 -3.81 -9.57
N TRP A 38 -10.02 -2.88 -8.65
CA TRP A 38 -11.13 -2.43 -7.82
C TRP A 38 -12.02 -1.38 -8.50
N GLY A 39 -11.51 -0.71 -9.53
CA GLY A 39 -12.27 0.25 -10.32
C GLY A 39 -12.60 1.54 -9.59
N LYS A 40 -13.25 2.47 -10.30
CA LYS A 40 -13.59 3.79 -9.77
C LYS A 40 -14.49 3.67 -8.52
N GLY A 41 -14.15 4.43 -7.48
CA GLY A 41 -14.95 4.54 -6.26
C GLY A 41 -14.76 3.42 -5.23
N VAL A 42 -13.82 2.49 -5.39
CA VAL A 42 -13.50 1.54 -4.30
C VAL A 42 -12.83 2.22 -3.12
N LEU A 43 -11.90 3.17 -3.32
CA LEU A 43 -11.28 3.88 -2.21
C LEU A 43 -12.33 4.55 -1.31
N LYS A 44 -13.37 5.14 -1.91
CA LYS A 44 -14.52 5.70 -1.19
C LYS A 44 -15.27 4.64 -0.38
N ARG A 45 -15.51 3.45 -0.95
CA ARG A 45 -16.21 2.34 -0.28
C ARG A 45 -15.36 1.74 0.84
N MET A 46 -14.05 1.62 0.65
CA MET A 46 -13.10 1.15 1.65
C MET A 46 -13.02 2.12 2.83
N ALA A 47 -12.87 3.42 2.56
CA ALA A 47 -12.91 4.45 3.59
C ALA A 47 -14.24 4.42 4.36
N ALA A 48 -15.38 4.30 3.65
CA ALA A 48 -16.69 4.20 4.30
C ALA A 48 -16.83 2.96 5.20
N ALA A 49 -16.27 1.81 4.81
CA ALA A 49 -16.27 0.61 5.62
C ALA A 49 -15.42 0.78 6.90
N LEU A 50 -14.23 1.36 6.78
CA LEU A 50 -13.34 1.62 7.93
C LEU A 50 -13.96 2.64 8.91
N ILE A 51 -14.62 3.68 8.40
CA ILE A 51 -15.37 4.63 9.24
C ILE A 51 -16.52 3.91 9.97
N LYS A 52 -17.26 3.04 9.27
CA LYS A 52 -18.40 2.31 9.86
C LYS A 52 -17.96 1.39 11.00
N GLU A 53 -16.83 0.71 10.85
CA GLU A 53 -16.27 -0.18 11.88
C GLU A 53 -15.47 0.59 12.95
N ASN A 54 -15.47 1.93 12.90
CA ASN A 54 -14.78 2.81 13.85
C ASN A 54 -13.24 2.62 13.88
N GLU A 55 -12.69 2.09 12.79
CA GLU A 55 -11.25 1.90 12.55
C GLU A 55 -10.56 3.17 12.07
N LEU A 56 -11.33 4.17 11.61
CA LEU A 56 -10.88 5.52 11.34
C LEU A 56 -11.49 6.47 12.35
N SER A 57 -10.65 7.07 13.19
CA SER A 57 -11.07 8.12 14.09
C SER A 57 -11.38 9.41 13.32
N LYS A 58 -12.03 10.37 13.99
CA LYS A 58 -12.27 11.69 13.40
C LYS A 58 -10.97 12.43 13.03
N ASN A 59 -9.90 12.19 13.79
CA ASN A 59 -8.61 12.80 13.52
C ASN A 59 -7.97 12.18 12.28
N ASP A 60 -8.02 10.84 12.14
CA ASP A 60 -7.50 10.16 10.94
C ASP A 60 -8.21 10.62 9.67
N ILE A 61 -9.53 10.87 9.75
CA ILE A 61 -10.31 11.41 8.63
C ILE A 61 -9.88 12.85 8.30
N GLN A 62 -9.56 13.66 9.31
CA GLN A 62 -9.14 15.04 9.11
C GLN A 62 -7.74 15.10 8.50
N ASP A 63 -6.79 14.35 9.06
CA ASP A 63 -5.42 14.26 8.53
C ASP A 63 -5.42 13.79 7.06
N LEU A 64 -6.30 12.83 6.72
CA LEU A 64 -6.44 12.35 5.34
C LEU A 64 -7.04 13.41 4.41
N LYS A 65 -7.95 14.25 4.89
CA LYS A 65 -8.49 15.38 4.10
C LYS A 65 -7.44 16.44 3.87
N ASP A 66 -6.72 16.84 4.92
CA ASP A 66 -5.68 17.86 4.84
C ASP A 66 -4.60 17.42 3.84
N TYR A 67 -4.20 16.15 3.89
CA TYR A 67 -3.26 15.57 2.93
C TYR A 67 -3.79 15.61 1.47
N LEU A 68 -5.06 15.30 1.25
CA LEU A 68 -5.65 15.37 -0.10
C LEU A 68 -5.76 16.80 -0.61
N ASP A 69 -6.13 17.74 0.26
CA ASP A 69 -6.22 19.17 -0.07
C ASP A 69 -4.83 19.74 -0.40
N GLU A 70 -3.78 19.32 0.33
CA GLU A 70 -2.39 19.64 0.01
C GLU A 70 -2.00 19.13 -1.39
N LEU A 71 -2.34 17.88 -1.73
CA LEU A 71 -2.04 17.31 -3.05
C LEU A 71 -2.78 18.02 -4.18
N ASP A 72 -4.06 18.36 -4.00
CA ASP A 72 -4.84 19.12 -4.97
C ASP A 72 -4.25 20.53 -5.18
N SER A 73 -3.77 21.17 -4.10
CA SER A 73 -3.11 22.47 -4.18
C SER A 73 -1.76 22.45 -4.91
N MET A 74 -1.09 21.29 -4.93
CA MET A 74 0.20 21.09 -5.61
C MET A 74 0.06 20.74 -7.10
N GLY A 75 -1.17 20.61 -7.62
CA GLY A 75 -1.44 20.46 -9.06
C GLY A 75 -0.93 19.14 -9.64
N HIS A 76 -1.29 18.02 -9.03
CA HIS A 76 -1.13 16.68 -9.61
C HIS A 76 -2.15 16.38 -10.72
#